data_AF-A0A9D5W4R5-F1
#
_entry.id   AF-A0A9D5W4R5-F1
#
_cell.length_a   1.000
_cell.length_b   1.000
_cell.length_c   1.000
_cell.angle_alpha   90.00
_cell.angle_beta   90.00
_cell.angle_gamma   90.00
#
_symmetry.space_group_name_H-M   'P 1'
#
loop_
_entity.id
_entity.type
_entity.pdbx_description
1 polymer ?
#
loop_
_entity_poly.entity_id
_entity_poly.type
_entity_poly.pdbx_seq_one_letter_code
_entity_poly.pdbx_strand_id
1 'polypeptide(L)'
;MNFFGLESIPDRPPPAADFWEWSGAIDLKDIARQYGLKVRRSVQGSIVAVYPAPVNVQLVEYADDCLRDCRGYLTKFPDIPTIPPAETLAEFRRMGGEVQHVQGGFVPVYPDEWPGYVKDAAQALFLAAVDAIEEEDRQDVANTVKTYTGEIR
;
A
#
# COMPACT_ATOMS: atom_id res chain seq x y z
N MET A 1 -1.87 -19.39 -8.33
CA MET A 1 -1.66 -17.93 -8.33
C MET A 1 -2.38 -17.44 -7.09
N ASN A 2 -1.66 -16.93 -6.09
CA ASN A 2 -2.27 -16.53 -4.80
C ASN A 2 -2.84 -15.11 -4.95
N PHE A 3 -4.14 -14.94 -4.73
CA PHE A 3 -4.87 -13.66 -4.91
C PHE A 3 -4.84 -12.86 -3.62
N PHE A 4 -3.63 -12.60 -3.12
CA PHE A 4 -3.39 -12.27 -1.72
C PHE A 4 -4.38 -11.25 -1.17
N GLY A 5 -5.31 -11.71 -0.33
CA GLY A 5 -6.22 -10.93 0.49
C GLY A 5 -7.64 -10.80 -0.04
N LEU A 6 -8.00 -11.39 -1.17
CA LEU A 6 -9.38 -11.35 -1.69
C LEU A 6 -9.99 -12.75 -1.85
N GLU A 7 -9.29 -13.79 -1.40
CA GLU A 7 -9.70 -15.19 -1.60
C GLU A 7 -10.98 -15.55 -0.83
N SER A 8 -11.19 -14.96 0.35
CA SER A 8 -12.35 -15.22 1.20
C SER A 8 -13.62 -14.52 0.74
N ILE A 9 -13.53 -13.60 -0.22
CA ILE A 9 -14.73 -12.95 -0.76
C ILE A 9 -15.56 -14.00 -1.50
N PRO A 10 -16.81 -14.23 -1.06
CA PRO A 10 -17.66 -15.26 -1.63
C PRO A 10 -18.06 -14.87 -3.05
N ASP A 11 -17.98 -15.82 -3.99
CA ASP A 11 -18.38 -15.60 -5.39
C ASP A 11 -19.91 -15.49 -5.56
N ARG A 12 -20.68 -15.78 -4.51
CA ARG A 12 -22.14 -15.66 -4.50
C ARG A 12 -22.55 -14.31 -3.90
N PRO A 13 -23.50 -13.59 -4.53
CA PRO A 13 -23.97 -12.32 -4.01
C PRO A 13 -24.60 -12.45 -2.61
N PRO A 14 -24.36 -11.50 -1.70
CA PRO A 14 -25.05 -11.38 -0.43
C PRO A 14 -26.50 -10.90 -0.63
N PRO A 15 -27.31 -10.81 0.45
CA PRO A 15 -28.58 -10.10 0.42
C PRO A 15 -28.42 -8.65 -0.07
N ALA A 16 -29.50 -8.07 -0.62
CA ALA A 16 -29.48 -6.81 -1.38
C ALA A 16 -28.76 -5.63 -0.70
N ALA A 17 -28.74 -5.56 0.63
CA ALA A 17 -28.13 -4.47 1.39
C ALA A 17 -26.61 -4.31 1.13
N ASP A 18 -25.91 -5.40 0.81
CA ASP A 18 -24.45 -5.41 0.59
C ASP A 18 -24.08 -5.60 -0.90
N PHE A 19 -25.07 -5.66 -1.81
CA PHE A 19 -24.84 -6.12 -3.18
C PHE A 19 -23.82 -5.27 -3.95
N TRP A 20 -23.91 -3.94 -3.85
CA TRP A 20 -23.03 -3.03 -4.60
C TRP A 20 -21.59 -3.07 -4.09
N GLU A 21 -21.40 -3.08 -2.78
CA GLU A 21 -20.06 -3.18 -2.20
C GLU A 21 -19.45 -4.56 -2.49
N TRP A 22 -20.25 -5.63 -2.46
CA TRP A 22 -19.81 -6.96 -2.90
C TRP A 22 -19.43 -6.99 -4.38
N SER A 23 -20.20 -6.34 -5.26
CA SER A 23 -19.89 -6.27 -6.69
C SER A 23 -18.52 -5.63 -6.91
N GLY A 24 -18.25 -4.49 -6.28
CA GLY A 24 -16.94 -3.84 -6.36
C GLY A 24 -15.81 -4.71 -5.80
N ALA A 25 -16.08 -5.50 -4.76
CA ALA A 25 -15.10 -6.44 -4.20
C ALA A 25 -14.78 -7.61 -5.16
N ILE A 26 -15.77 -8.09 -5.92
CA ILE A 26 -15.59 -9.09 -6.97
C ILE A 26 -14.80 -8.52 -8.14
N ASP A 27 -15.13 -7.32 -8.61
CA ASP A 27 -14.37 -6.65 -9.67
C ASP A 27 -12.90 -6.48 -9.25
N LEU A 28 -12.66 -6.07 -8.01
CA LEU A 28 -11.31 -5.95 -7.45
C LEU A 28 -10.59 -7.30 -7.37
N LYS A 29 -11.30 -8.38 -7.03
CA LYS A 29 -10.78 -9.76 -7.02
C LYS A 29 -10.39 -10.24 -8.42
N ASP A 30 -11.18 -9.90 -9.43
CA ASP A 30 -10.88 -10.25 -10.82
C ASP A 30 -9.70 -9.43 -11.37
N ILE A 31 -9.61 -8.13 -11.03
CA ILE A 31 -8.45 -7.29 -11.35
C ILE A 31 -7.18 -7.83 -10.69
N ALA A 32 -7.26 -8.18 -9.39
CA ALA A 32 -6.16 -8.79 -8.65
C ALA A 32 -5.67 -10.07 -9.33
N ARG A 33 -6.60 -10.90 -9.79
CA ARG A 33 -6.32 -12.14 -10.50
C ARG A 33 -5.68 -11.94 -11.86
N GLN A 34 -6.20 -11.01 -12.65
CA GLN A 34 -5.77 -10.82 -14.03
C GLN A 34 -4.46 -10.04 -14.13
N TYR A 35 -4.29 -9.05 -13.28
CA TYR A 35 -3.20 -8.08 -13.39
C TYR A 35 -2.20 -8.13 -12.24
N GLY A 36 -2.40 -9.01 -11.25
CA GLY A 36 -1.47 -9.20 -10.13
C GLY A 36 -1.53 -8.10 -9.07
N LEU A 37 -2.62 -7.33 -9.03
CA LEU A 37 -2.91 -6.38 -7.96
C LEU A 37 -3.08 -7.13 -6.63
N LYS A 38 -2.57 -6.53 -5.55
CA LYS A 38 -2.64 -7.06 -4.20
C LYS A 38 -3.43 -6.10 -3.33
N VAL A 39 -4.41 -6.59 -2.59
CA VAL A 39 -5.12 -5.79 -1.59
C VAL A 39 -4.53 -6.07 -0.22
N ARG A 40 -4.25 -5.01 0.53
CA ARG A 40 -3.59 -5.09 1.84
C ARG A 40 -4.28 -4.19 2.85
N ARG A 41 -4.17 -4.58 4.11
CA ARG A 41 -4.51 -3.73 5.24
C ARG A 41 -3.24 -3.01 5.70
N SER A 42 -3.31 -1.72 5.99
CA SER A 42 -2.25 -0.99 6.68
C SER A 42 -2.28 -1.35 8.16
N VAL A 43 -1.20 -1.04 8.89
CA VAL A 43 -1.14 -1.26 10.35
C VAL A 43 -2.23 -0.47 11.08
N GLN A 44 -2.63 0.68 10.53
CA GLN A 44 -3.69 1.55 11.02
C GLN A 44 -5.10 1.08 10.60
N GLY A 45 -5.22 -0.04 9.89
CA GLY A 45 -6.49 -0.67 9.52
C GLY A 45 -7.09 -0.24 8.17
N SER A 46 -6.48 0.72 7.48
CA SER A 46 -6.92 1.17 6.16
C SER A 46 -6.65 0.12 5.09
N ILE A 47 -7.54 -0.03 4.11
CA ILE A 47 -7.37 -1.00 3.02
C ILE A 47 -6.84 -0.27 1.79
N VAL A 48 -5.74 -0.78 1.24
CA VAL A 48 -4.99 -0.21 0.11
C VAL A 48 -4.79 -1.25 -0.99
N ALA A 49 -4.72 -0.77 -2.23
CA ALA A 49 -4.31 -1.56 -3.38
C ALA A 49 -2.82 -1.34 -3.68
N VAL A 50 -2.11 -2.42 -3.95
CA VAL A 50 -0.70 -2.43 -4.34
C VAL A 50 -0.61 -2.99 -5.76
N TYR A 51 -0.13 -2.15 -6.68
CA TYR A 51 -0.10 -2.42 -8.11
C TYR A 51 1.27 -2.97 -8.53
N PRO A 52 1.34 -4.05 -9.33
CA PRO A 52 2.59 -4.45 -9.94
C PRO A 52 3.01 -3.45 -11.02
N ALA A 53 4.31 -3.18 -11.14
CA ALA A 53 4.83 -2.31 -12.19
C ALA A 53 5.19 -3.14 -13.45
N PRO A 54 4.96 -2.63 -14.67
CA PRO A 54 4.18 -1.43 -15.03
C PRO A 54 2.68 -1.74 -15.13
N VAL A 55 1.82 -0.78 -14.73
CA VAL A 55 0.36 -0.93 -14.78
C VAL A 55 -0.28 0.21 -15.58
N ASN A 56 -1.34 -0.12 -16.33
CA ASN A 56 -2.12 0.83 -17.14
C ASN A 56 -2.91 1.80 -16.23
N VAL A 57 -2.89 3.10 -16.57
CA VAL A 57 -3.66 4.19 -15.97
C VAL A 57 -5.12 3.81 -15.68
N GLN A 58 -5.82 3.36 -16.71
CA GLN A 58 -7.27 3.09 -16.67
C GLN A 58 -7.58 1.94 -15.71
N LEU A 59 -6.61 1.02 -15.53
CA LEU A 59 -6.74 -0.07 -14.58
C LEU A 59 -6.58 0.42 -13.14
N VAL A 60 -5.69 1.37 -12.88
CA VAL A 60 -5.55 1.99 -11.55
C VAL A 60 -6.81 2.74 -11.19
N GLU A 61 -7.31 3.60 -12.08
CA GLU A 61 -8.53 4.37 -11.87
C GLU A 61 -9.72 3.45 -11.58
N TYR A 62 -9.89 2.40 -12.39
CA TYR A 62 -10.96 1.43 -12.19
C TYR A 62 -10.82 0.66 -10.87
N ALA A 63 -9.61 0.21 -10.52
CA ALA A 63 -9.37 -0.50 -9.26
C ALA A 63 -9.55 0.40 -8.03
N ASP A 64 -9.19 1.68 -8.10
CA ASP A 64 -9.40 2.65 -7.02
C ASP A 64 -10.90 2.96 -6.84
N ASP A 65 -11.66 3.04 -7.94
CA ASP A 65 -13.12 3.15 -7.90
C ASP A 65 -13.75 1.92 -7.24
N CYS A 66 -13.35 0.71 -7.65
CA CYS A 66 -13.79 -0.52 -7.00
C CYS A 66 -13.44 -0.54 -5.52
N LEU A 67 -12.20 -0.16 -5.15
CA LEU A 67 -11.73 -0.14 -3.76
C LEU A 67 -12.51 0.87 -2.91
N ARG A 68 -12.86 2.03 -3.46
CA ARG A 68 -13.69 3.05 -2.81
C ARG A 68 -15.10 2.52 -2.57
N ASP A 69 -15.70 1.88 -3.56
CA ASP A 69 -17.06 1.38 -3.50
C ASP A 69 -17.19 0.17 -2.56
N CYS A 70 -16.15 -0.67 -2.44
CA CYS A 70 -16.20 -1.87 -1.60
C CYS A 70 -15.51 -1.74 -0.24
N ARG A 71 -14.98 -0.55 0.13
CA ARG A 71 -14.16 -0.39 1.34
C ARG A 71 -14.85 -0.87 2.61
N GLY A 72 -16.12 -0.52 2.80
CA GLY A 72 -16.92 -0.93 3.96
C GLY A 72 -17.04 -2.46 4.04
N TYR A 73 -17.40 -3.09 2.93
CA TYR A 73 -17.50 -4.53 2.78
C TYR A 73 -16.17 -5.24 3.06
N LEU A 74 -15.05 -4.75 2.52
CA LEU A 74 -13.73 -5.34 2.75
C LEU A 74 -13.32 -5.34 4.24
N THR A 75 -13.85 -4.42 5.08
CA THR A 75 -13.56 -4.46 6.52
C THR A 75 -14.04 -5.73 7.21
N LYS A 76 -15.06 -6.41 6.65
CA LYS A 76 -15.64 -7.66 7.15
C LYS A 76 -14.72 -8.88 6.96
N PHE A 77 -13.64 -8.74 6.18
CA PHE A 77 -12.70 -9.80 5.85
C PHE A 77 -11.40 -9.61 6.65
N PRO A 78 -11.26 -10.30 7.80
CA PRO A 78 -10.10 -10.15 8.68
C PRO A 78 -8.83 -10.77 8.12
N ASP A 79 -8.95 -11.62 7.10
CA ASP A 79 -7.87 -12.34 6.46
C ASP A 79 -7.17 -11.54 5.34
N ILE A 80 -7.65 -10.32 5.03
CA ILE A 80 -6.88 -9.36 4.21
C ILE A 80 -5.52 -9.13 4.88
N PRO A 81 -4.40 -9.51 4.26
CA PRO A 81 -3.10 -9.45 4.90
C PRO A 81 -2.72 -8.02 5.23
N THR A 82 -2.23 -7.82 6.44
CA THR A 82 -1.55 -6.58 6.79
C THR A 82 -0.22 -6.51 6.06
N ILE A 83 0.05 -5.42 5.35
CA ILE A 83 1.39 -5.18 4.81
C ILE A 83 2.24 -4.54 5.91
N PRO A 84 3.38 -5.15 6.31
CA PRO A 84 4.28 -4.53 7.26
C PRO A 84 4.82 -3.21 6.70
N PRO A 85 5.00 -2.17 7.53
CA PRO A 85 5.53 -0.88 7.08
C PRO A 85 6.84 -1.01 6.28
N ALA A 86 7.72 -1.94 6.67
CA ALA A 86 8.99 -2.19 5.99
C ALA A 86 8.81 -2.75 4.57
N GLU A 87 7.84 -3.64 4.37
CA GLU A 87 7.52 -4.15 3.02
C GLU A 87 6.88 -3.07 2.16
N THR A 88 6.03 -2.22 2.75
CA THR A 88 5.44 -1.07 2.07
C THR A 88 6.53 -0.08 1.62
N LEU A 89 7.51 0.20 2.49
CA LEU A 89 8.64 1.08 2.17
C LEU A 89 9.49 0.50 1.04
N ALA A 90 9.78 -0.80 1.09
CA ALA A 90 10.53 -1.49 0.05
C ALA A 90 9.81 -1.43 -1.30
N GLU A 91 8.49 -1.58 -1.32
CA GLU A 91 7.68 -1.48 -2.53
C GLU A 91 7.64 -0.06 -3.10
N PHE A 92 7.45 0.94 -2.23
CA PHE A 92 7.54 2.36 -2.60
C PHE A 92 8.89 2.70 -3.26
N ARG A 93 9.99 2.25 -2.65
CA ARG A 93 11.35 2.39 -3.20
C ARG A 93 11.53 1.62 -4.50
N ARG A 94 10.99 0.41 -4.61
CA ARG A 94 11.06 -0.41 -5.82
C ARG A 94 10.34 0.23 -7.01
N MET A 95 9.26 0.97 -6.76
CA MET A 95 8.58 1.72 -7.81
C MET A 95 9.48 2.85 -8.35
N GLY A 96 10.42 3.35 -7.53
CA GLY A 96 11.27 4.52 -7.82
C GLY A 96 10.98 5.71 -6.90
N GLY A 97 10.14 5.54 -5.87
CA GLY A 97 9.88 6.57 -4.88
C GLY A 97 11.05 6.71 -3.92
N GLU A 98 11.37 7.95 -3.54
CA GLU A 98 12.41 8.26 -2.58
C GLU A 98 11.83 8.91 -1.33
N VAL A 99 12.53 8.79 -0.21
CA VAL A 99 12.16 9.44 1.05
C VAL A 99 13.14 10.57 1.31
N GLN A 100 12.63 11.80 1.42
CA GLN A 100 13.44 12.95 1.78
C GLN A 100 13.19 13.33 3.24
N HIS A 101 14.29 13.49 3.98
CA HIS A 101 14.26 13.96 5.37
C HIS A 101 14.15 15.49 5.37
N VAL A 102 13.17 16.02 6.08
CA VAL A 102 12.93 17.45 6.23
C VAL A 102 12.80 17.82 7.70
N GLN A 103 12.95 19.10 8.04
CA GLN A 103 12.70 19.53 9.42
C GLN A 103 11.25 19.25 9.80
N GLY A 104 11.06 18.35 10.76
CA GLY A 104 9.74 17.95 11.28
C GLY A 104 9.17 16.67 10.67
N GLY A 105 9.91 15.93 9.84
CA GLY A 105 9.50 14.60 9.41
C GLY A 105 10.05 14.19 8.04
N PHE A 106 9.23 13.43 7.31
CA PHE A 106 9.60 12.81 6.05
C PHE A 106 8.59 13.18 4.98
N VAL A 107 9.08 13.40 3.76
CA VAL A 107 8.23 13.61 2.59
C VAL A 107 8.57 12.61 1.49
N PRO A 108 7.57 12.10 0.76
CA PRO A 108 7.83 11.29 -0.42
C PRO A 108 8.32 12.17 -1.55
N VAL A 109 9.30 11.68 -2.29
CA VAL A 109 9.76 12.23 -3.56
C VAL A 109 9.38 11.25 -4.66
N TYR A 110 8.73 11.76 -5.68
CA TYR A 110 8.23 10.97 -6.81
C TYR A 110 9.03 11.30 -8.07
N PRO A 111 9.31 10.32 -8.93
CA PRO A 111 9.81 10.58 -10.27
C PRO A 111 8.92 11.54 -11.05
N ASP A 112 9.53 12.45 -11.82
CA ASP A 112 8.82 13.48 -12.57
C ASP A 112 7.91 12.87 -13.64
N GLU A 113 8.37 11.78 -14.25
CA GLU A 113 7.66 11.03 -15.29
C GLU A 113 6.44 10.25 -14.77
N TRP A 114 6.27 10.14 -13.45
CA TRP A 114 5.10 9.48 -12.90
C TRP A 114 3.84 10.31 -13.14
N PRO A 115 2.82 9.69 -13.76
CA PRO A 115 1.49 10.29 -13.83
C PRO A 115 0.87 10.51 -12.43
N GLY A 116 -0.09 11.44 -12.33
CA GLY A 116 -0.73 11.81 -11.06
C GLY A 116 -1.28 10.61 -10.27
N TYR A 117 -1.99 9.69 -10.92
CA TYR A 117 -2.54 8.50 -10.28
C TYR A 117 -1.46 7.54 -9.71
N VAL A 118 -0.27 7.49 -10.32
CA VAL A 118 0.85 6.70 -9.76
C VAL A 118 1.39 7.39 -8.51
N LYS A 119 1.45 8.73 -8.51
CA LYS A 119 1.83 9.52 -7.33
C LYS A 119 0.82 9.34 -6.19
N ASP A 120 -0.48 9.29 -6.49
CA ASP A 120 -1.53 9.04 -5.50
C ASP A 120 -1.43 7.63 -4.88
N ALA A 121 -1.24 6.59 -5.72
CA ALA A 121 -1.02 5.23 -5.24
C ALA A 121 0.27 5.12 -4.41
N ALA A 122 1.35 5.76 -4.85
CA ALA A 122 2.61 5.80 -4.12
C ALA A 122 2.55 6.64 -2.85
N GLN A 123 1.71 7.68 -2.79
CA GLN A 123 1.42 8.45 -1.59
C GLN A 123 0.74 7.57 -0.54
N ALA A 124 -0.20 6.71 -0.95
CA ALA A 124 -0.83 5.75 -0.05
C ALA A 124 0.17 4.72 0.50
N LEU A 125 1.09 4.23 -0.34
CA LEU A 125 2.20 3.36 0.10
C LEU A 125 3.12 4.09 1.08
N PHE A 126 3.55 5.31 0.77
CA PHE A 126 4.41 6.11 1.65
C PHE A 126 3.78 6.31 3.04
N LEU A 127 2.48 6.65 3.10
CA LEU A 127 1.78 6.85 4.37
C LEU A 127 1.68 5.55 5.19
N ALA A 128 1.50 4.40 4.52
CA ALA A 128 1.51 3.10 5.18
C ALA A 128 2.92 2.62 5.58
N ALA A 129 3.98 3.30 5.12
CA ALA A 129 5.38 2.99 5.39
C ALA A 129 6.00 3.84 6.51
N VAL A 130 5.30 4.86 7.05
CA VAL A 130 5.85 5.85 7.99
C VAL A 130 6.58 5.22 9.18
N ASP A 131 5.99 4.20 9.83
CA ASP A 131 6.61 3.54 10.99
C ASP A 131 7.97 2.90 10.64
N ALA A 132 8.15 2.39 9.42
CA ALA A 132 9.43 1.83 8.98
C ALA A 132 10.45 2.93 8.66
N ILE A 133 9.99 4.06 8.13
CA ILE A 133 10.85 5.22 7.87
C ILE A 133 11.40 5.78 9.20
N GLU A 134 10.55 5.87 10.23
CA GLU A 134 10.96 6.29 11.57
C GLU A 134 11.95 5.33 12.23
N GLU A 135 11.78 4.02 12.02
CA GLU A 135 12.71 3.02 12.55
C GLU A 135 14.08 3.08 11.87
N GLU A 136 14.12 3.22 10.54
CA GLU A 136 15.38 3.39 9.78
C GLU A 136 16.14 4.64 10.25
N ASP A 137 15.45 5.78 10.40
CA ASP A 137 16.06 7.03 10.88
C ASP A 137 16.65 6.87 12.29
N ARG A 138 15.92 6.21 13.20
CA ARG A 138 16.41 5.94 14.56
C ARG A 138 17.67 5.06 14.53
N GLN A 139 17.69 4.06 13.66
CA GLN A 139 18.84 3.16 13.50
C GLN A 139 20.06 3.91 12.96
N ASP A 140 19.86 4.80 11.98
CA ASP A 140 20.92 5.61 11.37
C ASP A 140 21.50 6.63 12.37
N VAL A 141 20.66 7.29 13.17
CA VAL A 141 21.12 8.15 14.27
C VAL A 141 21.91 7.34 15.29
N ALA A 142 21.42 6.16 15.70
CA ALA A 142 22.11 5.31 16.66
C ALA A 142 23.48 4.83 16.14
N ASN A 143 23.57 4.48 14.86
CA ASN A 143 24.82 4.08 14.21
C ASN A 143 25.80 5.25 14.13
N THR A 144 25.30 6.44 13.80
CA THR A 144 26.08 7.68 13.76
C THR A 144 26.68 7.99 15.14
N VAL A 145 25.87 7.95 16.20
CA VAL A 145 26.32 8.20 17.59
C VAL A 145 27.37 7.17 18.05
N LYS A 146 27.22 5.90 17.67
CA LYS A 146 28.21 4.85 17.99
C LYS A 146 29.57 5.10 17.32
N THR A 147 29.56 5.55 16.07
CA THR A 147 30.80 5.90 15.35
C THR A 147 31.53 7.06 16.02
N TYR A 148 30.81 8.11 16.43
CA TYR A 148 31.41 9.27 17.10
C TYR A 148 31.87 9.00 18.55
N THR A 149 31.24 8.07 19.27
CA THR A 149 31.65 7.72 20.64
C THR A 149 32.73 6.64 20.71
N GLY A 150 33.00 5.92 19.60
CA GLY A 150 34.08 4.93 19.48
C GLY A 150 35.49 5.49 19.24
N GLU A 151 35.63 6.78 18.94
CA GLU A 151 36.92 7.44 18.69
C GLU A 151 37.54 8.13 19.92
N ILE A 152 36.88 8.10 21.08
CA ILE A 152 37.45 8.63 22.33
C ILE A 152 38.16 7.48 23.06
N ARG A 153 39.43 7.23 22.71
CA ARG A 153 40.40 6.50 23.54
C ARG A 153 41.35 7.46 24.21
#